data_AF-A0AAJ1VHZ0-F1
#
_entry.id   AF-A0AAJ1VHZ0-F1
#
_cell.length_a   1.000
_cell.length_b   1.000
_cell.length_c   1.000
_cell.angle_alpha   90.00
_cell.angle_beta   90.00
_cell.angle_gamma   90.00
#
_symmetry.space_group_name_H-M   'P 1'
#
loop_
_entity.id
_entity.type
_entity.pdbx_description
1 polymer ?
#
loop_
_entity_poly.entity_id
_entity_poly.type
_entity_poly.pdbx_seq_one_letter_code
_entity_poly.pdbx_strand_id
1 'polypeptide(L)'
;MAKDLKKIAAELLKDNPEQNKIWMTEDGQGFFSEGHANNNAKTKGLENPEVFFRDGHQDEDSKELEEVLLETEETVRELETVIDRVIDVSNIEAEDSMEALEDDHQAVKNVAELRKKYEGAVEQGVIFKEEIKEELEFNAAVVELVKNDTTKLADAIRALIPTKTT
;
A
#
# COMPACT_ATOMS: atom_id res chain seq x y z
N MET A 1 -19.51 -22.03 61.83
CA MET A 1 -18.16 -21.43 61.94
C MET A 1 -17.91 -20.56 60.71
N ALA A 2 -17.37 -21.03 59.58
CA ALA A 2 -17.05 -20.16 58.42
C ALA A 2 -18.27 -19.42 57.80
N LYS A 3 -19.45 -20.05 57.76
CA LYS A 3 -20.69 -19.40 57.27
C LYS A 3 -21.16 -18.24 58.16
N ASP A 4 -20.79 -18.24 59.43
CA ASP A 4 -21.20 -17.22 60.39
C ASP A 4 -20.28 -15.99 60.28
N LEU A 5 -18.97 -16.20 60.09
CA LEU A 5 -17.98 -15.14 59.89
C LEU A 5 -18.24 -14.33 58.63
N LYS A 6 -18.58 -14.97 57.51
CA LYS A 6 -18.89 -14.27 56.25
C LYS A 6 -20.06 -13.28 56.40
N LYS A 7 -21.09 -13.67 57.17
CA LYS A 7 -22.24 -12.80 57.41
C LYS A 7 -21.86 -11.60 58.29
N ILE A 8 -21.08 -11.84 59.35
CA ILE A 8 -20.59 -10.80 60.25
C ILE A 8 -19.69 -9.82 59.48
N ALA A 9 -18.78 -10.32 58.64
CA ALA A 9 -17.91 -9.50 57.81
C ALA A 9 -18.70 -8.60 56.85
N ALA A 10 -19.75 -9.14 56.21
CA ALA A 10 -20.62 -8.36 55.32
C ALA A 10 -21.38 -7.25 56.07
N GLU A 11 -21.87 -7.52 57.28
CA GLU A 11 -22.51 -6.52 58.14
C GLU A 11 -21.51 -5.42 58.56
N LEU A 12 -20.31 -5.80 59.01
CA LEU A 12 -19.27 -4.85 59.40
C LEU A 12 -18.80 -3.97 58.23
N LEU A 13 -18.66 -4.52 57.02
CA LEU A 13 -18.32 -3.75 55.82
C LEU A 13 -19.47 -2.83 55.38
N LYS A 14 -20.72 -3.22 55.62
CA LYS A 14 -21.87 -2.34 55.37
C LYS A 14 -21.88 -1.13 56.29
N ASP A 15 -21.51 -1.32 57.55
CA ASP A 15 -21.46 -0.26 58.57
C ASP A 15 -20.22 0.65 58.44
N ASN A 16 -19.18 0.21 57.73
CA ASN A 16 -17.94 0.95 57.49
C ASN A 16 -17.70 1.10 55.97
N PRO A 17 -18.41 2.03 55.29
CA PRO A 17 -18.40 2.17 53.82
C PRO A 17 -17.03 2.51 53.21
N GLU A 18 -16.13 3.09 53.99
CA GLU A 18 -14.76 3.46 53.59
C GLU A 18 -13.79 2.28 53.57
N GLN A 19 -14.17 1.14 54.14
CA GLN A 19 -13.35 -0.06 54.21
C GLN A 19 -13.76 -1.07 53.14
N ASN A 20 -12.78 -1.66 52.45
CA ASN A 20 -13.01 -2.68 51.42
C ASN A 20 -12.54 -4.08 51.82
N LYS A 21 -11.86 -4.18 52.97
CA LYS A 21 -11.18 -5.38 53.47
C LYS A 21 -11.32 -5.46 54.98
N ILE A 22 -11.61 -6.64 55.50
CA ILE A 22 -11.67 -6.92 56.94
C ILE A 22 -11.03 -8.27 57.25
N TRP A 23 -10.30 -8.35 58.36
CA TRP A 23 -9.72 -9.57 58.88
C TRP A 23 -10.53 -10.03 60.09
N MET A 24 -10.98 -11.28 60.08
CA MET A 24 -11.85 -11.88 61.08
C MET A 24 -11.13 -13.00 61.81
N THR A 25 -11.06 -12.94 63.14
CA THR A 25 -10.57 -14.05 63.97
C THR A 25 -11.65 -15.10 64.17
N GLU A 26 -11.26 -16.34 64.51
CA GLU A 26 -12.19 -17.47 64.69
C GLU A 26 -13.28 -17.20 65.75
N ASP A 27 -12.99 -16.36 66.73
CA ASP A 27 -13.92 -15.93 67.77
C ASP A 27 -14.93 -14.86 67.32
N GLY A 28 -14.90 -14.46 66.04
CA GLY A 28 -15.85 -13.54 65.43
C GLY A 28 -15.51 -12.06 65.57
N GLN A 29 -14.30 -11.70 66.04
CA GLN A 29 -13.86 -10.30 66.08
C GLN A 29 -13.33 -9.85 64.71
N GLY A 30 -13.79 -8.69 64.23
CA GLY A 30 -13.35 -8.09 62.98
C GLY A 30 -12.39 -6.93 63.18
N PHE A 31 -11.38 -6.83 62.30
CA PHE A 31 -10.34 -5.81 62.32
C PHE A 31 -10.13 -5.27 60.91
N PHE A 32 -9.94 -3.96 60.76
CA PHE A 32 -9.59 -3.31 59.49
C PHE A 32 -8.07 -3.15 59.29
N SER A 33 -7.27 -3.80 60.14
CA SER A 33 -5.82 -3.81 60.06
C SER A 33 -5.32 -5.22 60.36
N GLU A 34 -4.56 -5.78 59.41
CA GLU A 34 -3.95 -7.09 59.52
C GLU A 34 -3.12 -7.25 60.79
N GLY A 35 -2.31 -6.25 61.13
CA GLY A 35 -1.45 -6.29 62.31
C GLY A 35 -2.23 -6.40 63.62
N HIS A 36 -3.39 -5.74 63.71
CA HIS A 36 -4.26 -5.85 64.89
C HIS A 36 -4.95 -7.21 64.98
N ALA A 37 -5.41 -7.74 63.84
CA ALA A 37 -6.02 -9.06 63.76
C ALA A 37 -5.03 -10.16 64.17
N ASN A 38 -3.82 -10.12 63.60
CA ASN A 38 -2.76 -11.09 63.88
C ASN A 38 -2.29 -11.05 65.33
N ASN A 39 -2.15 -9.84 65.90
CA ASN A 39 -1.81 -9.70 67.32
C ASN A 39 -2.91 -10.25 68.22
N ASN A 40 -4.18 -10.00 67.91
CA ASN A 40 -5.32 -10.53 68.68
C ASN A 40 -5.36 -12.07 68.64
N ALA A 41 -5.25 -12.66 67.45
CA ALA A 41 -5.20 -14.11 67.27
C ALA A 41 -4.05 -14.73 68.08
N LYS A 42 -2.85 -14.16 67.97
CA LYS A 42 -1.66 -14.64 68.69
C LYS A 42 -1.80 -14.54 70.21
N THR A 43 -2.35 -13.45 70.72
CA THR A 43 -2.57 -13.27 72.18
C THR A 43 -3.58 -14.27 72.74
N LYS A 44 -4.55 -14.69 71.93
CA LYS A 44 -5.60 -15.64 72.34
C LYS A 44 -5.32 -17.09 71.96
N GLY A 45 -4.23 -17.36 71.23
CA GLY A 45 -3.89 -18.70 70.74
C GLY A 45 -4.86 -19.22 69.68
N LEU A 46 -5.45 -18.33 68.87
CA LEU A 46 -6.34 -18.66 67.77
C LEU A 46 -5.57 -18.88 66.46
N GLU A 47 -6.21 -19.50 65.47
CA GLU A 47 -5.71 -19.56 64.10
C GLU A 47 -5.58 -18.17 63.47
N ASN A 48 -4.85 -18.10 62.35
CA ASN A 48 -4.66 -16.85 61.63
C ASN A 48 -6.02 -16.29 61.18
N PRO A 49 -6.22 -14.95 61.27
CA PRO A 49 -7.44 -14.31 60.83
C PRO A 49 -7.76 -14.60 59.35
N GLU A 50 -9.03 -14.87 59.06
CA GLU A 50 -9.55 -15.01 57.70
C GLU A 50 -9.87 -13.63 57.11
N VAL A 51 -9.57 -13.42 55.83
CA VAL A 51 -9.79 -12.14 55.14
C VAL A 51 -11.08 -12.16 54.33
N PHE A 52 -11.87 -11.10 54.44
CA PHE A 52 -13.10 -10.89 53.69
C PHE A 52 -13.06 -9.52 52.99
N PHE A 53 -13.60 -9.47 51.77
CA PHE A 53 -13.67 -8.26 50.97
C PHE A 53 -15.12 -7.83 50.76
N ARG A 54 -15.30 -6.53 50.50
CA ARG A 54 -16.57 -5.99 50.01
C ARG A 54 -16.86 -6.59 48.62
N ASP A 55 -18.13 -6.87 48.32
CA ASP A 55 -18.53 -7.35 46.99
C ASP A 55 -17.98 -6.41 45.90
N GLY A 56 -17.23 -6.97 44.95
CA GLY A 56 -16.57 -6.23 43.88
C GLY A 56 -15.15 -5.73 44.19
N HIS A 57 -14.63 -5.99 45.39
CA HIS A 57 -13.26 -5.67 45.78
C HIS A 57 -12.45 -6.95 46.02
N GLN A 58 -11.16 -6.92 45.70
CA GLN A 58 -10.18 -7.97 45.98
C GLN A 58 -8.90 -7.31 46.51
N ASP A 59 -7.92 -8.12 46.91
CA ASP A 59 -6.65 -7.59 47.38
C ASP A 59 -5.98 -6.79 46.26
N GLU A 60 -5.71 -5.52 46.50
CA GLU A 60 -5.07 -4.59 45.56
C GLU A 60 -3.55 -4.86 45.41
N ASP A 61 -3.12 -6.10 45.64
CA ASP A 61 -1.73 -6.51 45.40
C ASP A 61 -1.51 -6.74 43.90
N SER A 62 -1.46 -5.62 43.17
CA SER A 62 -0.62 -5.18 42.05
C SER A 62 0.02 -6.17 41.05
N LYS A 63 0.20 -7.45 41.37
CA LYS A 63 0.97 -8.40 40.54
C LYS A 63 0.28 -8.73 39.23
N GLU A 64 -1.03 -8.97 39.26
CA GLU A 64 -1.78 -9.29 38.04
C GLU A 64 -1.85 -8.07 37.08
N LEU A 65 -1.98 -6.87 37.64
CA LEU A 65 -1.91 -5.61 36.88
C LEU A 65 -0.51 -5.33 36.32
N GLU A 66 0.54 -5.66 37.07
CA GLU A 66 1.94 -5.48 36.66
C GLU A 66 2.34 -6.48 35.57
N GLU A 67 1.86 -7.72 35.64
CA GLU A 67 2.01 -8.73 34.57
C GLU A 67 1.29 -8.30 33.30
N VAL A 68 0.04 -7.84 33.39
CA VAL A 68 -0.71 -7.33 32.22
C VAL A 68 -0.05 -6.10 31.63
N LEU A 69 0.51 -5.20 32.45
CA LEU A 69 1.23 -4.03 31.97
C LEU A 69 2.48 -4.44 31.18
N LEU A 70 3.28 -5.36 31.72
CA LEU A 70 4.48 -5.88 31.03
C LEU A 70 4.13 -6.55 29.70
N GLU A 71 3.10 -7.40 29.67
CA GLU A 71 2.63 -8.07 28.45
C GLU A 71 2.14 -7.04 27.42
N THR A 72 1.44 -6.00 27.88
CA THR A 72 0.97 -4.91 27.01
C THR A 72 2.14 -4.12 26.44
N GLU A 73 3.15 -3.79 27.26
CA GLU A 73 4.35 -3.07 26.81
C GLU A 73 5.17 -3.87 25.80
N GLU A 74 5.29 -5.19 25.99
CA GLU A 74 5.93 -6.09 25.03
C GLU A 74 5.16 -6.13 23.71
N THR A 75 3.83 -6.29 23.78
CA THR A 75 2.95 -6.28 22.60
C THR A 75 3.05 -4.97 21.82
N VAL A 76 3.08 -3.82 22.52
CA VAL A 76 3.24 -2.51 21.88
C VAL A 76 4.59 -2.42 21.15
N ARG A 77 5.68 -2.86 21.77
CA ARG A 77 7.01 -2.84 21.15
C ARG A 77 7.09 -3.72 19.90
N GLU A 78 6.45 -4.89 19.93
CA GLU A 78 6.35 -5.76 18.75
C GLU A 78 5.56 -5.09 17.62
N LEU A 79 4.45 -4.44 17.95
CA LEU A 79 3.63 -3.72 16.97
C LEU A 79 4.37 -2.51 16.39
N GLU A 80 5.12 -1.76 17.19
CA GLU A 80 5.99 -0.68 16.70
C GLU A 80 7.00 -1.18 15.67
N THR A 81 7.63 -2.33 15.95
CA THR A 81 8.58 -2.97 15.01
C THR A 81 7.89 -3.37 13.69
N VAL A 82 6.66 -3.85 13.76
CA VAL A 82 5.87 -4.19 12.56
C VAL A 82 5.53 -2.93 11.77
N ILE A 83 5.14 -1.84 12.44
CA ILE A 83 4.84 -0.56 11.80
C ILE A 83 6.06 -0.02 11.06
N ASP A 84 7.22 -0.01 11.71
CA ASP A 84 8.47 0.44 11.08
C ASP A 84 8.78 -0.37 9.82
N ARG A 85 8.59 -1.69 9.89
CA ARG A 85 8.79 -2.57 8.73
C ARG A 85 7.80 -2.32 7.60
N VAL A 86 6.54 -1.99 7.91
CA VAL A 86 5.54 -1.60 6.90
C VAL A 86 5.92 -0.27 6.24
N ILE A 87 6.42 0.70 7.02
CA ILE A 87 6.89 1.98 6.50
C ILE A 87 8.07 1.75 5.53
N ASP A 88 9.04 0.93 5.91
CA ASP A 88 10.20 0.62 5.08
C ASP A 88 9.80 -0.02 3.74
N VAL A 89 8.93 -1.05 3.77
CA VAL A 89 8.44 -1.70 2.55
C VAL A 89 7.66 -0.72 1.67
N SER A 90 6.81 0.11 2.27
CA SER A 90 6.01 1.09 1.52
C SER A 90 6.89 2.13 0.82
N ASN A 91 7.99 2.55 1.45
CA ASN A 91 8.94 3.49 0.85
C ASN A 91 9.68 2.85 -0.33
N ILE A 92 10.15 1.61 -0.18
CA ILE A 92 10.82 0.87 -1.27
C ILE A 92 9.89 0.70 -2.47
N GLU A 93 8.66 0.24 -2.25
CA GLU A 93 7.69 0.04 -3.33
C GLU A 93 7.33 1.35 -4.05
N ALA A 94 7.30 2.47 -3.32
CA ALA A 94 7.05 3.78 -3.91
C ALA A 94 8.22 4.24 -4.80
N GLU A 95 9.46 4.04 -4.37
CA GLU A 95 10.66 4.36 -5.16
C GLU A 95 10.74 3.51 -6.44
N ASP A 96 10.59 2.20 -6.32
CA ASP A 96 10.61 1.27 -7.46
C ASP A 96 9.51 1.60 -8.49
N SER A 97 8.32 1.96 -8.01
CA SER A 97 7.19 2.34 -8.87
C SER A 97 7.44 3.65 -9.62
N MET A 98 8.15 4.60 -9.01
CA MET A 98 8.50 5.87 -9.67
C MET A 98 9.56 5.67 -10.75
N GLU A 99 10.58 4.84 -10.51
CA GLU A 99 11.62 4.53 -11.49
C GLU A 99 11.03 3.85 -12.73
N ALA A 100 10.18 2.82 -12.52
CA ALA A 100 9.50 2.14 -13.63
C ALA A 100 8.62 3.10 -14.47
N LEU A 101 7.93 4.04 -13.81
CA LEU A 101 7.10 5.04 -14.49
C LEU A 101 7.94 6.01 -15.33
N GLU A 102 9.13 6.40 -14.85
CA GLU A 102 10.04 7.30 -15.56
C GLU A 102 10.61 6.62 -16.82
N ASP A 103 11.04 5.36 -16.71
CA ASP A 103 11.51 4.56 -17.84
C ASP A 103 10.42 4.39 -18.91
N ASP A 104 9.20 4.04 -18.51
CA ASP A 104 8.06 3.91 -19.41
C ASP A 104 7.74 5.24 -20.11
N HIS A 105 7.78 6.36 -19.37
CA HIS A 105 7.56 7.68 -19.94
C HIS A 105 8.61 8.03 -20.99
N GLN A 106 9.88 7.74 -20.70
CA GLN A 106 10.98 8.00 -21.63
C GLN A 106 10.88 7.09 -22.87
N ALA A 107 10.47 5.84 -22.71
CA ALA A 107 10.21 4.93 -23.84
C ALA A 107 9.08 5.45 -24.73
N VAL A 108 7.96 5.89 -24.15
CA VAL A 108 6.83 6.49 -24.88
C VAL A 108 7.27 7.74 -25.65
N LYS A 109 8.08 8.61 -25.03
CA LYS A 109 8.62 9.81 -25.68
C LYS A 109 9.50 9.46 -26.89
N ASN A 110 10.40 8.49 -26.74
CA ASN A 110 11.26 8.02 -27.82
C ASN A 110 10.43 7.45 -28.99
N VAL A 111 9.39 6.67 -28.70
CA VAL A 111 8.48 6.12 -29.71
C VAL A 111 7.71 7.24 -30.43
N ALA A 112 7.23 8.25 -29.71
CA ALA A 112 6.53 9.39 -30.30
C ALA A 112 7.44 10.19 -31.25
N GLU A 113 8.70 10.43 -30.85
CA GLU A 113 9.69 11.08 -31.71
C GLU A 113 10.02 10.26 -32.95
N LEU A 114 10.17 8.94 -32.80
CA LEU A 114 10.42 8.04 -33.93
C LEU A 114 9.25 8.03 -34.90
N ARG A 115 8.02 7.98 -34.38
CA ARG A 115 6.80 8.06 -35.20
C ARG A 115 6.74 9.35 -36.01
N LYS A 116 7.05 10.50 -35.40
CA LYS A 116 7.10 11.79 -36.09
C LYS A 116 8.14 11.79 -37.23
N LYS A 117 9.29 11.15 -37.02
CA LYS A 117 10.31 10.98 -38.08
C LYS A 117 9.79 10.11 -39.23
N TYR A 118 9.11 9.01 -38.94
CA TYR A 118 8.51 8.15 -39.96
C TYR A 118 7.39 8.86 -40.73
N GLU A 119 6.53 9.62 -40.06
CA GLU A 119 5.49 10.42 -40.70
C GLU A 119 6.11 11.40 -41.71
N GLY A 120 7.16 12.14 -41.31
CA GLY A 120 7.89 13.03 -42.23
C GLY A 120 8.57 12.30 -43.40
N ALA A 121 9.13 11.10 -43.17
CA ALA A 121 9.71 10.30 -44.24
C ALA A 121 8.66 9.78 -45.24
N VAL A 122 7.47 9.42 -44.75
CA VAL A 122 6.34 9.02 -45.59
C VAL A 122 5.85 10.20 -46.42
N GLU A 123 5.70 11.38 -45.82
CA GLU A 123 5.33 12.62 -46.54
C GLU A 123 6.35 12.94 -47.65
N GLN A 124 7.65 12.88 -47.36
CA GLN A 124 8.70 13.05 -48.37
C GLN A 124 8.61 12.01 -49.48
N GLY A 125 8.34 10.75 -49.14
CA GLY A 125 8.15 9.68 -50.12
C GLY A 125 6.95 9.89 -51.03
N VAL A 126 5.86 10.48 -50.51
CA VAL A 126 4.68 10.85 -51.30
C VAL A 126 5.05 11.96 -52.29
N ILE A 127 5.73 13.02 -51.83
CA ILE A 127 6.17 14.13 -52.69
C ILE A 127 7.09 13.62 -53.81
N PHE A 128 8.11 12.83 -53.46
CA PHE A 128 9.06 12.29 -54.43
C PHE A 128 8.39 11.38 -55.48
N LYS A 129 7.37 10.61 -55.06
CA LYS A 129 6.59 9.78 -55.98
C LYS A 129 5.79 10.63 -56.98
N GLU A 130 5.27 11.78 -56.53
CA GLU A 130 4.53 12.71 -57.37
C GLU A 130 5.46 13.38 -58.39
N GLU A 131 6.65 13.82 -57.96
CA GLU A 131 7.70 14.36 -58.85
C GLU A 131 8.11 13.34 -59.93
N ILE A 132 8.38 12.08 -59.56
CA ILE A 132 8.71 11.02 -60.53
C ILE A 132 7.57 10.82 -61.55
N LYS A 133 6.31 10.89 -61.09
CA LYS A 133 5.16 10.71 -61.97
C LYS A 133 5.09 11.83 -63.00
N GLU A 134 5.26 13.08 -62.58
CA GLU A 134 5.29 14.25 -63.48
C GLU A 134 6.42 14.13 -64.51
N GLU A 135 7.62 13.72 -64.09
CA GLU A 135 8.75 13.52 -65.01
C GLU A 135 8.48 12.39 -66.02
N LEU A 136 7.87 11.28 -65.59
CA LEU A 136 7.50 10.18 -66.49
C LEU A 136 6.44 10.61 -67.53
N GLU A 137 5.44 11.38 -67.11
CA GLU A 137 4.42 11.93 -68.01
C GLU A 137 5.04 12.90 -69.03
N PHE A 138 5.94 13.79 -68.58
CA PHE A 138 6.69 14.68 -69.46
C PHE A 138 7.53 13.89 -70.48
N ASN A 139 8.31 12.91 -70.03
CA ASN A 139 9.15 12.09 -70.90
C ASN A 139 8.31 11.30 -71.93
N ALA A 140 7.16 10.77 -71.52
CA ALA A 140 6.24 10.09 -72.42
C ALA A 140 5.74 11.03 -73.53
N ALA A 141 5.36 12.26 -73.18
CA ALA A 141 4.93 13.28 -74.14
C ALA A 141 6.04 13.66 -75.13
N VAL A 142 7.28 13.80 -74.66
CA VAL A 142 8.44 14.08 -75.53
C VAL A 142 8.68 12.94 -76.52
N VAL A 143 8.60 11.68 -76.07
CA VAL A 143 8.76 10.51 -76.94
C VAL A 143 7.67 10.46 -78.02
N GLU A 144 6.42 10.78 -77.67
CA GLU A 144 5.31 10.83 -78.62
C GLU A 144 5.52 11.93 -79.68
N LEU A 145 5.98 13.12 -79.26
CA LEU A 145 6.30 14.21 -80.17
C LEU A 145 7.40 13.80 -81.18
N VAL A 146 8.50 13.21 -80.70
CA VAL A 146 9.60 12.75 -81.56
C VAL A 146 9.14 11.69 -82.56
N LYS A 147 8.29 10.74 -82.14
CA LYS A 147 7.71 9.72 -83.04
C LYS A 147 6.84 10.36 -84.12
N ASN A 148 5.98 11.30 -83.74
CA ASN A 148 5.10 12.00 -84.68
C ASN A 148 5.89 12.84 -85.69
N ASP A 149 6.93 13.54 -85.26
CA ASP A 149 7.76 14.36 -86.16
C ASP A 149 8.65 13.49 -87.07
N THR A 150 9.15 12.36 -86.58
CA THR A 150 9.88 11.39 -87.42
C THR A 150 8.97 10.79 -88.49
N THR A 151 7.71 10.53 -88.16
CA THR A 151 6.71 10.02 -89.11
C THR A 151 6.40 11.07 -90.18
N LYS A 152 6.18 12.33 -89.79
CA LYS A 152 6.00 13.43 -90.74
C LYS A 152 7.21 13.62 -91.65
N LEU A 153 8.43 13.50 -91.11
CA LEU A 153 9.66 13.59 -91.91
C LEU A 153 9.77 12.41 -92.89
N ALA A 154 9.45 11.19 -92.44
CA ALA A 154 9.46 9.99 -93.29
C ALA A 154 8.42 10.09 -94.43
N ASP A 155 7.24 10.61 -94.14
CA ASP A 155 6.19 10.83 -95.14
C ASP A 155 6.57 11.93 -96.15
N ALA A 156 7.20 13.03 -95.68
CA ALA A 156 7.72 14.08 -96.56
C ALA A 156 8.84 13.55 -97.48
N ILE A 157 9.74 12.69 -96.99
CA ILE A 157 10.77 12.04 -97.80
C ILE A 157 10.14 11.09 -98.83
N ARG A 158 9.14 10.28 -98.44
CA ARG A 158 8.41 9.39 -99.38
C ARG A 158 7.74 10.17 -100.51
N ALA A 159 7.14 11.32 -100.20
CA ALA A 159 6.51 12.19 -101.20
C ALA A 159 7.51 12.77 -102.21
N LEU A 160 8.80 12.85 -101.87
CA LEU A 160 9.87 13.37 -102.72
C LEU A 160 10.56 12.29 -103.59
N ILE A 161 10.31 11.00 -103.34
CA ILE A 161 10.88 9.92 -104.16
C ILE A 161 9.94 9.65 -105.34
N PRO A 162 10.33 9.96 -106.60
CA PRO A 162 9.50 9.68 -107.76
C PRO A 162 9.31 8.17 -107.93
N THR A 163 8.10 7.69 -107.70
CA THR A 163 7.74 6.30 -107.98
C THR A 163 7.71 6.13 -109.50
N LYS A 164 8.61 5.30 -110.03
CA LYS A 164 8.51 4.85 -111.43
C LYS A 164 7.24 4.02 -111.54
N THR A 165 6.21 4.58 -112.15
CA THR A 165 5.07 3.84 -112.70
C THR A 165 5.61 2.85 -113.73
N THR A 166 5.39 1.57 -113.47
CA THR A 166 5.52 0.51 -114.49
C THR A 166 4.12 0.15 -114.94
#